data_AF-A0A2G7GU07-F1
#
_entry.id   AF-A0A2G7GU07-F1
#
_cell.length_a   1.000
_cell.length_b   1.000
_cell.length_c   1.000
_cell.angle_alpha   90.00
_cell.angle_beta   90.00
_cell.angle_gamma   90.00
#
_symmetry.space_group_name_H-M   'P 1'
#
loop_
_entity.id
_entity.type
_entity.pdbx_description
1 polymer ?
#
loop_
_entity_poly.entity_id
_entity_poly.type
_entity_poly.pdbx_seq_one_letter_code
_entity_poly.pdbx_strand_id
1 'polypeptide(L)'
;MVRLYFNRTGLQPSTWLSDVPIFTVCPACGFVPHEARRYVGSRYGHVGGFTCGGCGVRVTILDGDCRPPVRFVADVPGKPTRSFVFEDVYRLNWVDLTRAGTLTRTALIPPGEKGDVEFGAALAAVQGEAARLDLPLVPAPLPEGVSWVPEPLRAWLDALFTLDGPPAG
;
A
#
# COMPACT_ATOMS: atom_id res chain seq x y z
N MET A 1 -9.30 -10.89 -4.99
CA MET A 1 -8.80 -10.13 -6.16
C MET A 1 -8.67 -8.69 -5.70
N VAL A 2 -7.47 -8.12 -5.74
CA VAL A 2 -7.27 -6.73 -5.29
C VAL A 2 -7.87 -5.80 -6.34
N ARG A 3 -8.74 -4.88 -5.91
CA ARG A 3 -9.34 -3.84 -6.76
C ARG A 3 -9.03 -2.47 -6.18
N LEU A 4 -8.63 -1.54 -7.03
CA LEU A 4 -8.36 -0.16 -6.64
C LEU A 4 -9.43 0.73 -7.25
N TYR A 5 -10.21 1.42 -6.44
CA TYR A 5 -11.19 2.38 -6.95
C TYR A 5 -10.62 3.79 -6.84
N PHE A 6 -10.53 4.49 -7.96
CA PHE A 6 -10.05 5.86 -7.99
C PHE A 6 -11.20 6.86 -8.07
N ASN A 7 -11.07 7.96 -7.34
CA ASN A 7 -11.99 9.08 -7.39
C ASN A 7 -11.24 10.40 -7.39
N ARG A 8 -11.39 11.17 -8.47
CA ARG A 8 -10.81 12.50 -8.70
C ARG A 8 -11.72 13.64 -8.25
N THR A 9 -12.94 13.37 -7.77
CA THR A 9 -13.84 14.44 -7.34
C THR A 9 -13.35 15.09 -6.05
N GLY A 10 -13.20 16.42 -6.05
CA GLY A 10 -12.75 17.20 -4.90
C GLY A 10 -11.34 17.77 -5.08
N LEU A 11 -10.77 18.32 -3.99
CA LEU A 11 -9.45 18.99 -4.03
C LEU A 11 -8.28 18.00 -4.19
N GLN A 12 -8.45 16.72 -3.86
CA GLN A 12 -7.40 15.70 -3.93
C GLN A 12 -7.98 14.36 -4.44
N PRO A 13 -7.36 13.74 -5.46
CA PRO A 13 -7.72 12.38 -5.89
C PRO A 13 -7.50 11.36 -4.77
N SER A 14 -8.29 10.28 -4.78
CA SER A 14 -8.27 9.22 -3.76
C SER A 14 -8.32 7.82 -4.39
N THR A 15 -7.74 6.82 -3.70
CA THR A 15 -7.68 5.39 -4.09
C THR A 15 -8.26 4.45 -3.02
N TRP A 16 -9.36 3.75 -3.29
CA TRP A 16 -9.94 2.82 -2.33
C TRP A 16 -9.50 1.40 -2.64
N LEU A 17 -8.99 0.72 -1.63
CA LEU A 17 -8.49 -0.65 -1.73
C LEU A 17 -9.62 -1.61 -1.33
N SER A 18 -10.20 -2.28 -2.32
CA SER A 18 -11.21 -3.31 -2.10
C SER A 18 -10.56 -4.69 -2.03
N ASP A 19 -10.85 -5.44 -0.96
CA ASP A 19 -10.37 -6.83 -0.74
C ASP A 19 -8.84 -6.99 -0.75
N VAL A 20 -8.13 -6.11 -0.04
CA VAL A 20 -6.66 -6.13 0.05
C VAL A 20 -6.18 -6.78 1.35
N PRO A 21 -5.14 -7.64 1.31
CA PRO A 21 -4.51 -8.15 2.51
C PRO A 21 -3.89 -6.99 3.31
N ILE A 22 -4.33 -6.83 4.55
CA ILE A 22 -3.77 -5.87 5.49
C ILE A 22 -2.65 -6.56 6.26
N PHE A 23 -1.37 -6.25 5.97
CA PHE A 23 -0.30 -6.69 6.88
C PHE A 23 -0.42 -5.94 8.20
N THR A 24 -0.19 -6.63 9.30
CA THR A 24 -0.11 -6.01 10.62
C THR A 24 1.33 -5.64 10.92
N VAL A 25 1.57 -4.41 11.36
CA VAL A 25 2.87 -3.97 11.87
C VAL A 25 2.68 -3.25 13.19
N CYS A 26 3.57 -3.49 14.13
CA CYS A 26 3.64 -2.68 15.33
C CYS A 26 4.53 -1.46 15.09
N PRO A 27 3.99 -0.24 14.97
CA PRO A 27 4.82 0.94 14.78
C PRO A 27 5.73 1.26 15.98
N ALA A 28 5.50 0.65 17.14
CA ALA A 28 6.34 0.83 18.32
C ALA A 28 7.67 0.05 18.23
N CYS A 29 7.65 -1.20 17.75
CA CYS A 29 8.83 -2.07 17.77
C CYS A 29 9.15 -2.76 16.43
N GLY A 30 8.39 -2.46 15.36
CA GLY A 30 8.58 -3.05 14.04
C GLY A 30 8.20 -4.52 13.93
N PHE A 31 7.52 -5.09 14.93
CA PHE A 31 7.08 -6.48 14.87
C PHE A 31 5.98 -6.63 13.81
N VAL A 32 6.23 -7.50 12.82
CA VAL A 32 5.30 -7.85 11.76
C VAL A 32 4.95 -9.34 11.90
N PRO A 33 3.73 -9.69 12.34
CA PRO A 33 3.23 -11.04 12.15
C PRO A 33 3.13 -11.31 10.64
N HIS A 34 3.64 -12.44 10.18
CA HIS A 34 3.54 -12.86 8.77
C HIS A 34 2.13 -13.39 8.45
N GLU A 35 1.10 -12.69 8.92
CA GLU A 35 -0.30 -13.00 8.72
C GLU A 35 -1.00 -11.74 8.21
N ALA A 36 -1.68 -11.88 7.07
CA ALA A 36 -2.50 -10.81 6.53
C ALA A 36 -3.91 -10.88 7.11
N ARG A 37 -4.46 -9.73 7.48
CA ARG A 37 -5.87 -9.58 7.84
C ARG A 37 -6.70 -9.19 6.63
N ARG A 38 -7.94 -9.66 6.56
CA ARG A 38 -8.88 -9.18 5.56
C ARG A 38 -9.51 -7.88 6.02
N TYR A 39 -9.57 -6.88 5.13
CA TYR A 39 -10.41 -5.70 5.37
C TYR A 39 -11.88 -6.10 5.32
N VAL A 40 -12.63 -5.82 6.39
CA VAL A 40 -14.07 -6.16 6.49
C VAL A 40 -14.95 -4.92 6.61
N GLY A 41 -14.41 -3.75 6.26
CA GLY A 41 -15.05 -2.45 6.49
C GLY A 41 -14.63 -1.80 7.80
N SER A 42 -15.08 -0.57 8.00
CA SER A 42 -14.85 0.21 9.21
C SER A 42 -16.17 0.48 9.95
N ARG A 43 -16.05 0.65 11.26
CA ARG A 43 -17.15 1.12 12.11
C ARG A 43 -16.63 2.34 12.90
N TYR A 44 -17.16 3.53 12.58
CA TYR A 44 -16.74 4.81 13.18
C TYR A 44 -15.21 5.04 13.08
N GLY A 45 -14.63 4.84 11.89
CA GLY A 45 -13.19 5.01 11.69
C GLY A 45 -12.32 3.90 12.27
N HIS A 46 -12.90 2.83 12.82
CA HIS A 46 -12.14 1.68 13.32
C HIS A 46 -12.24 0.49 12.38
N VAL A 47 -11.08 0.02 11.89
CA VAL A 47 -10.96 -1.23 11.12
C VAL A 47 -10.69 -2.40 12.06
N GLY A 48 -10.01 -2.15 13.18
CA GLY A 48 -9.75 -3.17 14.19
C GLY A 48 -8.55 -2.84 15.05
N GLY A 49 -7.96 -3.85 15.66
CA GLY A 49 -6.74 -3.72 16.44
C GLY A 49 -6.16 -5.07 16.84
N PHE A 50 -4.94 -5.07 17.35
CA PHE A 50 -4.25 -6.26 17.83
C PHE A 50 -3.31 -5.91 18.99
N THR A 51 -2.93 -6.92 19.75
CA THR A 51 -1.86 -6.79 20.75
C THR A 51 -0.58 -7.27 20.09
N CYS A 52 0.47 -6.45 20.12
CA CYS A 52 1.74 -6.79 19.50
C CYS A 52 2.40 -7.98 20.22
N GLY A 53 2.71 -9.06 19.49
CA GLY A 53 3.44 -10.21 20.03
C GLY A 53 4.89 -9.89 20.46
N GLY A 54 5.52 -8.88 19.85
CA GLY A 54 6.88 -8.43 20.21
C GLY A 54 6.96 -7.61 21.50
N CYS A 55 6.21 -6.51 21.62
CA CYS A 55 6.31 -5.56 22.74
C CYS A 55 5.06 -5.46 23.64
N GLY A 56 4.01 -6.25 23.38
CA GLY A 56 2.78 -6.26 24.18
C GLY A 56 1.85 -5.05 24.00
N VAL A 57 2.24 -4.06 23.20
CA VAL A 57 1.46 -2.82 23.00
C VAL A 57 0.18 -3.06 22.19
N ARG A 58 -0.90 -2.37 22.56
CA ARG A 58 -2.15 -2.34 21.79
C ARG A 58 -1.95 -1.48 20.53
N VAL A 59 -2.11 -2.09 19.37
CA VAL A 59 -2.10 -1.42 18.06
C VAL A 59 -3.53 -1.30 17.57
N THR A 60 -3.94 -0.09 17.21
CA THR A 60 -5.25 0.21 16.66
C THR A 60 -5.10 0.49 15.16
N ILE A 61 -6.00 -0.07 14.37
CA ILE A 61 -6.09 0.12 12.93
C ILE A 61 -7.30 1.02 12.68
N LEU A 62 -7.03 2.22 12.17
CA LEU A 62 -8.04 3.22 11.89
C LEU A 62 -8.29 3.30 10.38
N ASP A 63 -9.55 3.45 10.03
CA ASP A 63 -9.99 3.93 8.74
C ASP A 63 -10.07 5.44 8.88
N GLY A 64 -9.39 6.19 8.02
CA GLY A 64 -9.41 7.65 8.06
C GLY A 64 -10.77 8.28 7.67
N ASP A 65 -11.87 7.55 7.83
CA ASP A 65 -13.28 7.87 7.56
C ASP A 65 -13.57 8.40 6.13
N CYS A 66 -13.53 7.49 5.14
CA CYS A 66 -14.10 7.64 3.78
C CYS A 66 -13.38 8.54 2.76
N ARG A 67 -12.06 8.56 2.82
CA ARG A 67 -11.11 8.78 1.71
C ARG A 67 -9.80 8.20 2.22
N PRO A 68 -9.10 7.37 1.42
CA PRO A 68 -8.03 6.51 1.92
C PRO A 68 -6.93 7.39 2.53
N PRO A 69 -6.32 6.96 3.65
CA PRO A 69 -5.78 5.61 3.83
C PRO A 69 -6.05 4.94 5.20
N VAL A 70 -5.89 3.61 5.25
CA VAL A 70 -5.84 2.84 6.52
C VAL A 70 -4.59 3.28 7.29
N ARG A 71 -4.78 3.76 8.52
CA ARG A 71 -3.70 4.21 9.41
C ARG A 71 -3.50 3.22 10.55
N PHE A 72 -2.28 2.71 10.70
CA PHE A 72 -1.89 1.97 11.91
C PHE A 72 -1.40 2.96 12.94
N VAL A 73 -1.89 2.84 14.18
CA VAL A 73 -1.51 3.69 15.30
C VAL A 73 -1.10 2.79 16.46
N ALA A 74 0.14 2.91 16.95
CA ALA A 74 0.54 2.32 18.23
C ALA A 74 0.51 3.41 19.29
N ASP A 75 -0.29 3.16 20.32
CA ASP A 75 -0.30 3.97 21.52
C ASP A 75 0.69 3.36 22.53
N VAL A 76 1.82 4.03 22.73
CA VAL A 76 2.84 3.60 23.68
C VAL A 76 2.84 4.59 24.84
N PRO A 77 2.50 4.16 26.07
CA PRO A 77 2.48 5.06 27.22
C PRO A 77 3.81 5.81 27.38
N GLY A 78 3.73 7.14 27.40
CA GLY A 78 4.90 8.02 27.57
C GLY A 78 5.80 8.21 26.35
N LYS A 79 5.40 7.77 25.14
CA LYS A 79 6.14 8.03 23.90
C LYS A 79 5.26 8.70 22.84
N PRO A 80 5.85 9.43 21.87
CA PRO A 80 5.10 9.96 20.74
C PRO A 80 4.42 8.85 19.95
N THR A 81 3.17 9.09 19.56
CA THR A 81 2.39 8.20 18.69
C THR A 81 3.11 8.01 17.36
N ARG A 82 3.37 6.75 16.99
CA ARG A 82 3.91 6.39 15.68
C ARG A 82 2.80 5.84 14.79
N SER A 83 2.77 6.26 13.53
CA SER A 83 1.74 5.83 12.58
C SER A 83 2.25 5.63 11.17
N PHE A 84 1.64 4.69 10.44
CA PHE A 84 1.85 4.47 9.01
C PHE A 84 0.55 4.61 8.23
N VAL A 85 0.67 5.06 6.99
CA VAL A 85 -0.40 5.19 6.01
C VAL A 85 -0.27 4.07 4.97
N PHE A 86 -1.31 3.26 4.83
CA PHE A 86 -1.29 2.04 4.02
C PHE A 86 -0.96 2.29 2.54
N GLU A 87 -1.50 3.35 1.93
CA GLU A 87 -1.24 3.69 0.53
C GLU A 87 0.23 4.05 0.27
N ASP A 88 0.88 4.73 1.22
CA ASP A 88 2.28 5.14 1.12
C ASP A 88 3.20 3.93 1.19
N VAL A 89 2.85 2.92 2.00
CA VAL A 89 3.66 1.70 2.11
C VAL A 89 3.68 0.92 0.79
N TYR A 90 2.54 0.84 0.08
CA TYR A 90 2.48 0.09 -1.18
C TYR A 90 2.69 0.95 -2.42
N ARG A 91 2.81 2.27 -2.28
CA ARG A 91 2.83 3.20 -3.42
C ARG A 91 1.64 2.96 -4.35
N LEU A 92 0.45 2.84 -3.75
CA LEU A 92 -0.82 2.60 -4.44
C LEU A 92 -1.75 3.82 -4.33
N ASN A 93 -1.20 4.99 -4.65
CA ASN A 93 -1.93 6.24 -4.74
C ASN A 93 -1.99 6.75 -6.20
N TRP A 94 -2.78 7.81 -6.42
CA TRP A 94 -2.95 8.41 -7.74
C TRP A 94 -1.62 8.78 -8.42
N VAL A 95 -0.69 9.37 -7.67
CA VAL A 95 0.59 9.85 -8.19
C VAL A 95 1.44 8.67 -8.67
N ASP A 96 1.55 7.63 -7.85
CA ASP A 96 2.33 6.44 -8.17
C ASP A 96 1.75 5.67 -9.36
N LEU A 97 0.42 5.52 -9.47
CA LEU A 97 -0.18 4.85 -10.64
C LEU A 97 -0.08 5.68 -11.92
N THR A 98 -0.17 7.01 -11.83
CA THR A 98 0.04 7.89 -13.00
C THR A 98 1.48 7.79 -13.48
N ARG A 99 2.43 7.77 -12.55
CA ARG A 99 3.85 7.55 -12.83
C ARG A 99 4.10 6.18 -13.45
N ALA A 100 3.57 5.11 -12.87
CA ALA A 100 3.65 3.75 -13.41
C ALA A 100 3.06 3.67 -14.83
N GLY A 101 1.94 4.35 -15.08
CA GLY A 101 1.35 4.44 -16.41
C GLY A 101 2.23 5.18 -17.42
N THR A 102 2.97 6.18 -16.97
CA THR A 102 3.94 6.91 -17.81
C THR A 102 5.12 5.99 -18.18
N LEU A 103 5.67 5.25 -17.21
CA LEU A 103 6.77 4.31 -17.42
C LEU A 103 6.39 3.17 -18.37
N THR A 104 5.18 2.62 -18.21
CA THR A 104 4.63 1.54 -19.05
C THR A 104 3.99 2.03 -20.34
N ARG A 105 4.01 3.34 -20.61
CA ARG A 105 3.31 3.99 -21.74
C ARG A 105 1.85 3.54 -21.89
N THR A 106 1.21 3.23 -20.77
CA THR A 106 -0.14 2.67 -20.69
C THR A 106 -0.94 3.46 -19.66
N ALA A 107 -2.16 3.86 -19.99
CA ALA A 107 -3.04 4.47 -19.00
C ALA A 107 -3.54 3.39 -18.02
N LEU A 108 -2.92 3.31 -16.83
CA LEU A 108 -3.33 2.35 -15.80
C LEU A 108 -4.60 2.77 -15.07
N ILE A 109 -4.88 4.07 -15.01
CA ILE A 109 -6.11 4.61 -14.43
C ILE A 109 -7.12 4.85 -15.57
N PRO A 110 -8.34 4.30 -15.49
CA PRO A 110 -9.39 4.57 -16.47
C PRO A 110 -9.64 6.08 -16.67
N PRO A 111 -9.96 6.51 -17.89
CA PRO A 111 -10.36 7.89 -18.13
C PRO A 111 -11.67 8.22 -17.40
N GLY A 112 -11.77 9.44 -16.86
CA GLY A 112 -12.95 9.93 -16.16
C GLY A 112 -12.66 10.45 -14.76
N GLU A 113 -13.73 10.83 -14.04
CA GLU A 113 -13.64 11.31 -12.66
C GLU A 113 -13.54 10.17 -11.64
N LYS A 114 -14.07 8.99 -11.96
CA LYS A 114 -14.15 7.82 -11.07
C LYS A 114 -13.99 6.53 -11.87
N GLY A 115 -13.39 5.49 -11.27
CA GLY A 115 -13.32 4.18 -11.90
C GLY A 115 -12.48 3.15 -11.14
N ASP A 116 -12.69 1.87 -11.48
CA ASP A 116 -11.94 0.74 -10.91
C ASP A 116 -10.72 0.39 -11.76
N VAL A 117 -9.61 0.12 -11.10
CA VAL A 117 -8.39 -0.46 -11.65
C VAL A 117 -8.27 -1.89 -11.14
N GLU A 118 -8.14 -2.83 -12.08
CA GLU A 118 -7.82 -4.20 -11.78
C GLU A 118 -6.32 -4.32 -11.45
N PHE A 119 -6.01 -4.55 -10.18
CA PHE A 119 -4.62 -4.56 -9.70
C PHE A 119 -3.77 -5.61 -10.40
N GLY A 120 -4.34 -6.80 -10.68
CA GLY A 120 -3.63 -7.85 -11.39
C GLY A 120 -3.19 -7.41 -12.80
N ALA A 121 -4.03 -6.65 -13.50
CA ALA A 121 -3.69 -6.13 -14.82
C ALA A 121 -2.64 -5.01 -14.73
N ALA A 122 -2.76 -4.12 -13.74
CA ALA A 122 -1.76 -3.09 -13.49
C ALA A 122 -0.39 -3.68 -13.15
N LEU A 123 -0.34 -4.68 -12.27
CA LEU A 123 0.88 -5.41 -11.93
C LEU A 123 1.49 -6.08 -13.16
N ALA A 124 0.68 -6.79 -13.95
CA ALA A 124 1.14 -7.44 -15.17
C ALA A 124 1.72 -6.45 -16.19
N ALA A 125 1.14 -5.25 -16.32
CA ALA A 125 1.66 -4.20 -17.20
C ALA A 125 3.04 -3.70 -16.75
N VAL A 126 3.22 -3.46 -15.45
CA VAL A 126 4.50 -3.02 -14.87
C VAL A 126 5.56 -4.11 -15.00
N GLN A 127 5.23 -5.36 -14.64
CA GLN A 127 6.14 -6.49 -14.78
C GLN A 127 6.51 -6.76 -16.26
N GLY A 128 5.53 -6.66 -17.16
CA GLY A 128 5.74 -6.81 -18.59
C GLY A 128 6.70 -5.76 -19.15
N GLU A 129 6.59 -4.50 -18.71
CA GLU A 129 7.52 -3.46 -19.14
C GLU A 129 8.93 -3.65 -18.58
N ALA A 130 9.06 -4.08 -17.31
CA ALA A 130 10.36 -4.38 -16.72
C ALA A 130 11.06 -5.52 -17.49
N ALA A 131 10.32 -6.57 -17.82
CA ALA A 131 10.80 -7.67 -18.64
C ALA A 131 11.14 -7.24 -20.07
N ARG A 132 10.34 -6.37 -20.70
CA ARG A 132 10.60 -5.82 -22.04
C ARG A 132 11.92 -5.03 -22.10
N LEU A 133 12.28 -4.38 -21.00
CA LEU A 133 13.51 -3.62 -20.83
C LEU A 133 14.70 -4.48 -20.33
N ASP A 134 14.48 -5.78 -20.11
CA ASP A 134 15.47 -6.73 -19.57
C ASP A 134 16.09 -6.24 -18.25
N LEU A 135 15.26 -5.63 -17.39
CA LEU A 135 15.72 -5.12 -16.11
C LEU A 135 15.75 -6.24 -15.07
N PRO A 136 16.85 -6.40 -14.31
CA PRO A 136 16.88 -7.34 -13.21
C PRO A 136 15.94 -6.87 -12.10
N LEU A 137 15.15 -7.79 -11.54
CA LEU A 137 14.24 -7.46 -10.44
C LEU A 137 15.04 -6.98 -9.22
N VAL A 138 14.75 -5.77 -8.75
CA VAL A 138 15.35 -5.18 -7.56
C VAL A 138 14.30 -5.11 -6.45
N PRO A 139 14.54 -5.75 -5.29
CA PRO A 139 13.64 -5.61 -4.14
C PRO A 139 13.52 -4.15 -3.70
N ALA A 140 12.30 -3.62 -3.68
CA ALA A 140 12.01 -2.30 -3.16
C ALA A 140 12.36 -2.20 -1.66
N PRO A 141 12.97 -1.10 -1.22
CA PRO A 141 13.15 -0.83 0.20
C PRO A 141 11.79 -0.68 0.88
N LEU A 142 11.64 -1.27 2.06
CA LEU A 142 10.44 -1.13 2.88
C LEU A 142 10.62 0.01 3.90
N PRO A 143 9.54 0.70 4.31
CA PRO A 143 9.60 1.69 5.38
C PRO A 143 10.18 1.09 6.67
N GLU A 144 10.81 1.94 7.49
CA GLU A 144 11.39 1.53 8.77
C GLU A 144 10.34 0.78 9.63
N GLY A 145 10.70 -0.41 10.11
CA GLY A 145 9.83 -1.24 10.93
C GLY A 145 8.84 -2.12 10.14
N VAL A 146 8.85 -2.08 8.80
CA VAL A 146 8.11 -3.03 7.95
C VAL A 146 9.10 -4.06 7.40
N SER A 147 9.02 -5.30 7.89
CA SER A 147 9.91 -6.39 7.45
C SER A 147 9.28 -7.32 6.41
N TRP A 148 7.96 -7.22 6.19
CA TRP A 148 7.24 -8.11 5.28
C TRP A 148 6.00 -7.41 4.71
N VAL A 149 5.69 -7.76 3.46
CA VAL A 149 4.52 -7.32 2.71
C VAL A 149 3.91 -8.55 2.02
N PRO A 150 2.58 -8.78 2.08
CA PRO A 150 1.94 -9.91 1.44
C PRO A 150 1.93 -9.78 -0.09
N GLU A 151 1.97 -10.92 -0.77
CA GLU A 151 1.63 -10.97 -2.19
C GLU A 151 0.13 -10.66 -2.40
N PRO A 152 -0.25 -10.02 -3.53
CA PRO A 152 0.59 -9.60 -4.66
C PRO A 152 1.21 -8.19 -4.52
N LEU A 153 1.14 -7.57 -3.34
CA LEU A 153 1.58 -6.18 -3.12
C LEU A 153 3.11 -6.06 -3.11
N ARG A 154 3.80 -7.11 -2.67
CA ARG A 154 5.27 -7.15 -2.69
C ARG A 154 5.77 -7.14 -4.14
N ALA A 155 5.23 -7.99 -5.00
CA ALA A 155 5.56 -8.01 -6.42
C ALA A 155 5.33 -6.65 -7.10
N TRP A 156 4.28 -5.92 -6.72
CA TRP A 156 4.03 -4.55 -7.22
C TRP A 156 5.13 -3.57 -6.82
N LEU A 157 5.49 -3.53 -5.53
CA LEU A 157 6.54 -2.65 -5.04
C LEU A 157 7.87 -2.91 -5.76
N ASP A 158 8.24 -4.18 -5.92
CA ASP A 158 9.49 -4.57 -6.57
C ASP A 158 9.52 -4.23 -8.06
N ALA A 159 8.43 -4.52 -8.77
CA ALA A 159 8.32 -4.21 -10.19
C ALA A 159 8.35 -2.70 -10.43
N LEU A 160 7.62 -1.91 -9.61
CA LEU A 160 7.61 -0.46 -9.74
C LEU A 160 8.98 0.15 -9.41
N PHE A 161 9.65 -0.31 -8.36
CA PHE A 161 10.98 0.17 -7.99
C PHE A 161 12.03 -0.18 -9.05
N THR A 162 11.96 -1.38 -9.61
CA THR A 162 12.81 -1.82 -10.72
C THR A 162 12.66 -0.91 -11.94
N LEU A 163 11.42 -0.56 -12.32
CA LEU A 163 11.14 0.34 -13.44
C LEU A 163 11.52 1.80 -13.17
N ASP A 164 11.37 2.26 -11.93
CA ASP A 164 11.68 3.64 -11.55
C ASP A 164 13.18 3.95 -11.67
N GLY A 165 14.02 2.91 -11.78
CA GLY A 165 15.47 3.00 -11.76
C GLY A 165 15.97 3.23 -10.34
N PRO A 166 16.72 2.30 -9.72
CA PRO A 166 17.43 2.65 -8.49
C PRO A 166 18.40 3.81 -8.82
N PRO A 167 18.62 4.77 -7.91
CA PRO A 167 19.67 5.76 -8.11
C PRO A 167 20.97 5.01 -8.41
N ALA A 168 21.66 5.40 -9.49
CA ALA A 168 22.99 4.90 -9.75
C ALA A 168 23.83 5.16 -8.49
N GLY A 169 24.33 4.08 -7.90
CA GLY A 169 25.14 4.11 -6.68
C GLY A 169 26.39 4.96 -6.84
#